data_AF-A0A0G1Y6T0-F1
#
_entry.id   AF-A0A0G1Y6T0-F1
#
_cell.length_a   1.000
_cell.length_b   1.000
_cell.length_c   1.000
_cell.angle_alpha   90.00
_cell.angle_beta   90.00
_cell.angle_gamma   90.00
#
_symmetry.space_group_name_H-M   'P 1'
#
loop_
_entity.id
_entity.type
_entity.pdbx_description
1 polymer ?
#
loop_
_entity_poly.entity_id
_entity_poly.type
_entity_poly.pdbx_seq_one_letter_code
_entity_poly.pdbx_strand_id
1 'polypeptide(L)'
;MSKLFYDHLIVIEEVVAVLDEHKLSAKERAQILKLIDETLEHEILDAIFSYLPGEVHEEFLTKFHAAPHDPGLMQYLKDHAVVNIELAILDRANKTKMKLLREIKKHTKS
;
A
#
# COMPACT_ATOMS: atom_id res chain seq x y z
N MET A 1 6.22 -8.54 0.74
CA MET A 1 6.83 -7.34 0.15
C MET A 1 7.58 -7.76 -1.11
N SER A 2 6.81 -8.09 -2.14
CA SER A 2 7.35 -8.02 -3.50
C SER A 2 7.60 -6.55 -3.78
N LYS A 3 8.72 -6.21 -4.42
CA LYS A 3 9.04 -4.81 -4.65
C LYS A 3 8.06 -4.24 -5.68
N LEU A 4 7.14 -3.37 -5.30
CA LEU A 4 6.18 -2.75 -6.23
C LEU A 4 6.65 -1.37 -6.66
N PHE A 5 6.14 -0.91 -7.80
CA PHE A 5 6.53 0.40 -8.36
C PHE A 5 6.26 1.57 -7.41
N TYR A 6 5.30 1.44 -6.48
CA TYR A 6 4.92 2.47 -5.52
C TYR A 6 5.56 2.30 -4.13
N ASP A 7 6.38 1.27 -3.89
CA ASP A 7 6.94 1.00 -2.56
C ASP A 7 7.71 2.19 -1.97
N HIS A 8 8.38 2.95 -2.84
CA HIS A 8 9.13 4.14 -2.45
C HIS A 8 8.27 5.26 -1.85
N LEU A 9 6.95 5.23 -2.08
CA LEU A 9 5.99 6.18 -1.50
C LEU A 9 5.52 5.74 -0.12
N ILE A 10 5.67 4.46 0.23
CA ILE A 10 5.14 3.89 1.46
C ILE A 10 6.24 3.85 2.52
N VAL A 11 6.05 4.57 3.61
CA VAL A 11 6.94 4.52 4.78
C VAL A 11 6.30 3.68 5.88
N ILE A 12 6.77 2.44 6.04
CA ILE A 12 6.28 1.49 7.06
C ILE A 12 7.07 1.50 8.37
N GLU A 13 8.13 2.31 8.47
CA GLU A 13 9.05 2.33 9.63
C GLU A 13 8.32 2.59 10.96
N GLU A 14 7.33 3.49 10.96
CA GLU A 14 6.49 3.76 12.14
C GLU A 14 5.69 2.54 12.59
N VAL A 15 5.21 1.72 11.65
CA VAL A 15 4.49 0.48 11.95
C VAL A 15 5.44 -0.52 12.59
N VAL A 16 6.63 -0.67 12.00
CA VAL A 16 7.66 -1.57 12.54
C VAL A 16 8.06 -1.16 13.95
N ALA A 17 8.28 0.14 14.19
CA ALA A 17 8.61 0.66 15.51
C ALA A 17 7.52 0.35 16.55
N VAL A 18 6.25 0.56 16.20
CA VAL A 18 5.12 0.23 17.09
C VAL A 18 5.04 -1.29 17.35
N LEU A 19 5.28 -2.12 16.34
CA LEU A 19 5.30 -3.58 16.54
C LEU A 19 6.46 -4.03 17.42
N ASP A 20 7.61 -3.38 17.32
CA ASP A 20 8.80 -3.70 18.13
C ASP A 20 8.65 -3.23 19.60
N GLU A 21 7.82 -2.23 19.88
CA GLU A 21 7.39 -1.90 21.26
C GLU A 21 6.57 -3.02 21.90
N HIS A 22 5.96 -3.89 21.09
CA HIS A 22 5.22 -5.04 21.56
C HIS A 22 6.13 -6.26 21.66
N LYS A 23 6.03 -7.02 22.76
CA LYS A 23 6.77 -8.28 22.97
C LYS A 23 6.19 -9.43 22.15
N LEU A 24 6.04 -9.22 20.85
CA LEU A 24 5.52 -10.21 19.89
C LEU A 24 6.60 -11.24 19.60
N SER A 25 6.18 -12.49 19.40
CA SER A 25 7.08 -13.50 18.81
C SER A 25 7.41 -13.13 17.36
N ALA A 26 8.54 -13.64 16.85
CA ALA A 26 8.93 -13.44 15.46
C ALA A 26 7.84 -13.90 14.47
N LYS A 27 7.08 -14.94 14.83
CA LYS A 27 5.98 -15.47 14.02
C LYS A 27 4.79 -14.51 13.98
N GLU A 28 4.35 -14.03 15.14
CA GLU A 28 3.24 -13.07 15.23
C GLU A 28 3.58 -11.76 14.51
N ARG A 29 4.80 -11.27 14.72
CA ARG A 29 5.31 -10.08 14.02
C ARG A 29 5.27 -10.26 12.50
N ALA A 30 5.76 -11.39 11.98
CA ALA A 30 5.74 -11.67 10.56
C ALA A 30 4.31 -11.77 9.99
N GLN A 31 3.37 -12.35 10.75
CA GLN A 31 1.97 -12.44 10.36
C GLN A 31 1.29 -11.06 10.30
N ILE A 32 1.52 -10.21 11.30
CA ILE A 32 0.96 -8.85 11.33
C ILE A 32 1.56 -8.02 10.19
N LEU A 33 2.88 -8.08 9.98
CA LEU A 33 3.52 -7.36 8.86
C LEU A 33 2.96 -7.81 7.51
N LYS A 34 2.76 -9.12 7.32
CA LYS A 34 2.15 -9.64 6.10
C LYS A 34 0.73 -9.12 5.89
N LEU A 35 -0.08 -9.08 6.95
CA LEU A 35 -1.45 -8.56 6.87
C LEU A 35 -1.46 -7.06 6.52
N ILE A 36 -0.53 -6.30 7.08
CA ILE A 36 -0.39 -4.86 6.81
C ILE A 36 0.03 -4.63 5.35
N ASP A 37 0.98 -5.41 4.85
CA ASP A 37 1.43 -5.41 3.45
C ASP A 37 0.24 -5.67 2.51
N GLU A 38 -0.47 -6.78 2.70
CA GLU A 38 -1.65 -7.15 1.90
C GLU A 38 -2.76 -6.09 1.95
N THR A 39 -2.99 -5.50 3.13
CA THR A 39 -4.00 -4.44 3.29
C THR A 39 -3.60 -3.16 2.55
N LEU A 40 -2.31 -2.79 2.61
CA LEU A 40 -1.80 -1.62 1.89
C LEU A 40 -1.86 -1.83 0.38
N GLU A 41 -1.42 -2.99 -0.11
CA GLU A 41 -1.49 -3.35 -1.53
C GLU A 41 -2.93 -3.23 -2.05
N HIS A 42 -3.89 -3.80 -1.33
CA HIS A 42 -5.31 -3.74 -1.69
C HIS A 42 -5.86 -2.31 -1.73
N GLU A 43 -5.64 -1.53 -0.67
CA GLU A 43 -6.15 -0.16 -0.56
C GLU A 43 -5.53 0.78 -1.61
N ILE A 44 -4.26 0.56 -1.97
CA ILE A 44 -3.55 1.32 -3.00
C ILE A 44 -4.09 0.98 -4.39
N LEU A 45 -4.27 -0.31 -4.70
CA LEU A 45 -4.88 -0.72 -5.96
C LEU A 45 -6.29 -0.16 -6.10
N ASP A 46 -7.10 -0.22 -5.04
CA ASP A 46 -8.43 0.38 -5.03
C ASP A 46 -8.39 1.89 -5.27
N ALA A 47 -7.44 2.61 -4.67
CA ALA A 47 -7.23 4.03 -4.95
C ALA A 47 -6.87 4.27 -6.42
N ILE A 48 -5.98 3.45 -6.98
CA ILE A 48 -5.58 3.54 -8.39
C ILE A 48 -6.80 3.38 -9.29
N PHE A 49 -7.58 2.32 -9.13
CA PHE A 49 -8.77 2.07 -9.96
C PHE A 49 -9.89 3.09 -9.74
N SER A 50 -9.94 3.74 -8.58
CA SER A 50 -10.90 4.83 -8.32
C SER A 50 -10.61 6.11 -9.11
N TYR A 51 -9.34 6.34 -9.48
CA TYR A 51 -8.90 7.54 -10.20
C TYR A 51 -8.47 7.28 -11.64
N LEU A 52 -8.31 6.01 -12.00
CA LEU A 52 -8.00 5.59 -13.35
C LEU A 52 -9.33 5.42 -14.14
N PRO A 53 -9.44 5.92 -15.39
CA PRO A 53 -10.62 5.66 -16.22
C PRO A 53 -10.82 4.17 -16.49
N GLY A 54 -12.07 3.70 -16.45
CA GLY A 54 -12.40 2.28 -16.63
C GLY A 54 -11.88 1.66 -17.94
N GLU A 55 -11.79 2.45 -18.99
CA GLU A 55 -11.32 2.04 -20.33
C GLU A 55 -9.87 1.53 -20.31
N VAL A 56 -9.05 2.03 -19.38
CA VAL A 56 -7.62 1.71 -19.31
C VAL A 56 -7.27 0.78 -18.14
N HIS A 57 -8.29 0.27 -17.42
CA HIS A 57 -8.11 -0.64 -16.28
C HIS A 57 -7.48 -1.97 -16.72
N GLU A 58 -7.98 -2.58 -17.80
CA GLU A 58 -7.45 -3.87 -18.29
C GLU A 58 -6.01 -3.75 -18.81
N GLU A 59 -5.70 -2.64 -19.50
CA GLU A 59 -4.33 -2.37 -19.96
C GLU A 59 -3.38 -2.19 -18.77
N PHE A 60 -3.79 -1.42 -17.76
CA PHE A 60 -3.00 -1.26 -16.53
C PHE A 60 -2.77 -2.61 -15.84
N LEU A 61 -3.81 -3.42 -15.66
CA LEU A 61 -3.70 -4.75 -15.06
C LEU A 61 -2.73 -5.64 -15.83
N THR A 62 -2.79 -5.62 -17.16
CA THR A 62 -1.90 -6.41 -18.02
C THR A 62 -0.43 -5.98 -17.82
N LYS A 63 -0.16 -4.68 -17.80
CA LYS A 63 1.19 -4.15 -17.53
C LYS A 63 1.65 -4.47 -16.10
N PHE A 64 0.77 -4.31 -15.12
CA PHE A 64 1.05 -4.57 -13.72
C PHE A 64 1.37 -6.06 -13.47
N HIS A 65 0.60 -6.98 -14.04
CA HIS A 65 0.86 -8.41 -13.94
C HIS A 65 2.15 -8.84 -14.66
N ALA A 66 2.50 -8.18 -15.77
CA ALA A 66 3.72 -8.46 -16.51
C ALA A 66 4.98 -7.96 -15.78
N ALA A 67 4.93 -6.75 -15.23
CA ALA A 67 6.08 -6.11 -14.59
C ALA A 67 5.66 -5.20 -13.41
N PRO A 68 5.30 -5.77 -12.25
CA PRO A 68 4.72 -5.01 -11.12
C PRO A 68 5.69 -4.02 -10.46
N HIS A 69 6.98 -4.14 -10.75
CA HIS A 69 8.06 -3.28 -10.25
C HIS A 69 8.50 -2.22 -11.27
N ASP A 70 7.90 -2.20 -12.47
CA ASP A 70 8.29 -1.27 -13.52
C ASP A 70 7.93 0.17 -13.13
N PRO A 71 8.90 1.09 -13.01
CA PRO A 71 8.61 2.50 -12.75
C PRO A 71 7.77 3.15 -13.86
N GLY A 72 7.76 2.57 -15.07
CA GLY A 72 6.87 2.97 -16.16
C GLY A 72 5.39 2.88 -15.81
N LEU A 73 5.00 2.02 -14.86
CA LEU A 73 3.62 1.95 -14.35
C LEU A 73 3.19 3.26 -13.69
N MET A 74 4.08 3.91 -12.93
CA MET A 74 3.78 5.20 -12.31
C MET A 74 3.54 6.26 -13.38
N GLN A 75 4.36 6.28 -14.43
CA GLN A 75 4.19 7.23 -15.53
C GLN A 75 2.87 6.98 -16.27
N TYR A 76 2.55 5.72 -16.57
CA TYR A 76 1.27 5.36 -17.17
C TYR A 76 0.08 5.87 -16.35
N LEU A 77 0.13 5.69 -15.03
CA LEU A 77 -0.91 6.19 -14.14
C LEU A 77 -0.99 7.72 -14.13
N LYS A 78 0.14 8.43 -14.16
CA LYS A 78 0.17 9.90 -14.24
C LYS A 78 -0.44 10.42 -15.53
N ASP A 79 -0.23 9.70 -16.64
CA ASP A 79 -0.71 10.12 -17.96
C ASP A 79 -2.23 9.92 -18.13
N HIS A 80 -2.81 8.95 -17.41
CA HIS A 80 -4.22 8.56 -17.59
C HIS A 80 -5.13 8.89 -16.39
N ALA A 81 -4.59 9.05 -15.18
CA ALA A 81 -5.40 9.36 -14.01
C ALA A 81 -5.96 10.79 -14.07
N VAL A 82 -7.18 10.95 -13.55
CA VAL A 82 -7.84 12.27 -13.48
C VAL A 82 -7.29 13.20 -12.39
N VAL A 83 -6.40 12.69 -11.54
CA VAL A 83 -5.76 13.41 -10.43
C VAL A 83 -4.27 13.09 -10.35
N ASN A 84 -3.55 13.82 -9.50
CA ASN A 84 -2.18 13.44 -9.14
C ASN A 84 -2.18 12.10 -8.37
N ILE A 85 -1.91 11.03 -9.11
CA ILE A 85 -2.00 9.66 -8.60
C ILE A 85 -0.98 9.35 -7.51
N GLU A 86 0.21 9.97 -7.53
CA GLU A 86 1.21 9.78 -6.48
C GLU A 86 0.71 10.31 -5.14
N LEU A 87 0.11 11.50 -5.15
CA LEU A 87 -0.49 12.09 -3.95
C LEU A 87 -1.70 11.26 -3.48
N ALA A 88 -2.50 10.73 -4.39
CA ALA A 88 -3.63 9.88 -4.05
C ALA A 88 -3.18 8.56 -3.39
N ILE A 89 -2.16 7.90 -3.94
CA ILE A 89 -1.55 6.69 -3.38
C ILE A 89 -0.94 7.02 -2.01
N LEU A 90 -0.18 8.11 -1.89
CA LEU A 90 0.45 8.52 -0.64
C LEU A 90 -0.57 8.82 0.46
N ASP A 91 -1.63 9.55 0.14
CA ASP A 91 -2.72 9.87 1.07
C ASP A 91 -3.46 8.61 1.51
N ARG A 92 -3.80 7.72 0.56
CA ARG A 92 -4.45 6.44 0.88
C ARG A 92 -3.56 5.57 1.76
N ALA A 93 -2.30 5.36 1.39
CA ALA A 93 -1.34 4.57 2.16
C ALA A 93 -1.19 5.10 3.58
N ASN A 94 -1.07 6.42 3.76
CA ASN A 94 -0.99 7.04 5.08
C ASN A 94 -2.28 6.88 5.90
N LYS A 95 -3.46 7.04 5.28
CA LYS A 95 -4.75 6.83 5.96
C LYS A 95 -4.91 5.37 6.41
N THR A 96 -4.59 4.42 5.54
CA THR A 96 -4.62 2.99 5.84
C THR A 96 -3.64 2.65 6.96
N LYS A 97 -2.38 3.13 6.87
CA LYS A 97 -1.37 2.99 7.92
C LYS A 97 -1.87 3.53 9.26
N MET A 98 -2.42 4.74 9.29
CA MET A 98 -2.94 5.35 10.52
C MET A 98 -4.10 4.57 11.11
N LYS A 99 -4.97 3.99 10.28
CA LYS A 99 -6.06 3.12 10.72
C LYS A 99 -5.51 1.83 11.37
N LEU A 100 -4.58 1.15 10.69
CA LEU A 100 -3.92 -0.05 11.19
C LEU A 100 -3.19 0.20 12.51
N LEU A 101 -2.43 1.29 12.62
CA LEU A 101 -1.74 1.68 13.85
C LEU A 101 -2.71 1.91 15.01
N ARG A 102 -3.86 2.54 14.77
CA ARG A 102 -4.89 2.73 15.81
C ARG A 102 -5.49 1.40 16.25
N GLU A 103 -5.73 0.48 15.33
CA GLU A 103 -6.25 -0.85 15.63
C GLU A 103 -5.26 -1.65 16.47
N ILE A 104 -3.98 -1.69 16.06
CA ILE A 104 -2.90 -2.34 16.82
C ILE A 104 -2.83 -1.79 18.25
N LYS A 105 -2.84 -0.46 18.40
CA LYS A 105 -2.81 0.22 19.72
C LYS A 105 -4.08 -0.03 20.55
N LYS A 106 -5.24 -0.21 19.93
CA LYS A 106 -6.52 -0.46 20.62
C LYS A 106 -6.58 -1.88 21.19
N HIS A 107 -6.13 -2.86 20.42
CA HIS A 107 -6.14 -4.26 20.82
C HIS A 107 -5.01 -4.65 21.80
N THR A 108 -4.05 -3.76 22.04
CA THR A 108 -2.94 -3.98 22.98
C THR A 108 -3.07 -3.25 24.31
N LYS A 109 -4.08 -2.37 24.48
CA LYS A 109 -4.39 -1.71 25.77
C LYS A 109 -5.40 -2.49 26.64
N SER A 110 -5.76 -3.71 26.25
CA SER A 110 -6.80 -4.51 26.92
C SER A 110 -6.23 -5.69 27.70
#